data_AF-A0A4Q4M7G6-F1
#
_entry.id   AF-A0A4Q4M7G6-F1
#
_cell.length_a   1.000
_cell.length_b   1.000
_cell.length_c   1.000
_cell.angle_alpha   90.00
_cell.angle_beta   90.00
_cell.angle_gamma   90.00
#
_symmetry.space_group_name_H-M   'P 1'
#
loop_
_entity.id
_entity.type
_entity.pdbx_description
1 polymer ?
#
loop_
_entity_poly.entity_id
_entity_poly.type
_entity_poly.pdbx_seq_one_letter_code
_entity_poly.pdbx_strand_id
1 'polypeptide(L)'
;SMNRAAKSNAEYRAYLSAIMPLYSNFTVDVKEEIHDAATRTCIIHATSKAETKIGPYANEYALILTFTEDGRKVTKFDEFVDSAYSQRFVAALAKGEPAQ
;
A
#
# COMPACT_ATOMS: atom_id res chain seq x y z
N SER A 1 -1.92 12.82 -0.91
CA SER A 1 -1.28 12.19 -2.09
C SER A 1 0.22 12.50 -2.07
N MET A 2 1.09 11.52 -2.31
CA MET A 2 2.56 11.70 -2.31
C MET A 2 3.15 12.07 -3.69
N ASN A 3 2.29 12.44 -4.66
CA ASN A 3 2.67 12.82 -6.03
C ASN A 3 3.62 11.82 -6.73
N ARG A 4 3.42 10.52 -6.51
CA ARG A 4 4.20 9.46 -7.17
C ARG A 4 3.62 9.19 -8.56
N ALA A 5 4.50 9.03 -9.54
CA ALA A 5 4.09 8.57 -10.87
C ALA A 5 3.50 7.15 -10.79
N ALA A 6 2.50 6.89 -11.63
CA ALA A 6 1.93 5.56 -11.78
C ALA A 6 3.00 4.56 -12.21
N LYS A 7 2.88 3.32 -11.72
CA LYS A 7 3.79 2.22 -12.06
C LYS A 7 3.05 1.19 -12.91
N SER A 8 3.70 0.70 -13.95
CA SER A 8 3.32 -0.54 -14.62
C SER A 8 3.51 -1.74 -13.69
N ASN A 9 2.95 -2.89 -14.06
CA ASN A 9 3.13 -4.13 -13.31
C ASN A 9 4.60 -4.54 -13.16
N ALA A 10 5.43 -4.28 -14.17
CA ALA A 10 6.86 -4.61 -14.12
C ALA A 10 7.60 -3.69 -13.13
N GLU A 11 7.34 -2.39 -13.19
CA GLU A 11 7.93 -1.41 -12.27
C GLU A 11 7.47 -1.63 -10.83
N TYR A 12 6.19 -1.95 -10.63
CA TYR A 12 5.65 -2.23 -9.31
C TYR A 12 6.22 -3.51 -8.72
N ARG A 13 6.39 -4.58 -9.53
CA ARG A 13 7.06 -5.80 -9.12
C ARG A 13 8.51 -5.54 -8.71
N ALA A 14 9.26 -4.80 -9.51
CA ALA A 14 10.64 -4.45 -9.18
C ALA A 14 10.74 -3.66 -7.87
N TYR A 15 9.84 -2.69 -7.68
CA TYR A 15 9.72 -1.93 -6.44
C TYR A 15 9.41 -2.83 -5.23
N LEU A 16 8.39 -3.69 -5.33
CA LEU A 16 8.01 -4.60 -4.24
C LEU A 16 9.15 -5.57 -3.89
N SER A 17 9.81 -6.17 -4.88
CA SER A 17 10.95 -7.06 -4.64
C SER A 17 12.09 -6.38 -3.88
N ALA A 18 12.29 -5.08 -4.08
CA ALA A 18 13.32 -4.32 -3.38
C ALA A 18 12.92 -4.00 -1.92
N ILE A 19 11.64 -3.75 -1.64
CA ILE A 19 11.19 -3.32 -0.31
C ILE A 19 10.72 -4.47 0.59
N MET A 20 10.13 -5.54 0.02
CA MET A 20 9.55 -6.64 0.80
C MET A 20 10.53 -7.26 1.81
N PRO A 21 11.83 -7.47 1.49
CA PRO A 21 12.78 -8.03 2.46
C PRO A 21 13.03 -7.15 3.69
N LEU A 22 12.63 -5.87 3.66
CA LEU A 22 12.78 -4.94 4.79
C LEU A 22 11.67 -5.10 5.84
N TYR A 23 10.62 -5.85 5.52
CA TYR A 23 9.46 -6.09 6.36
C TYR A 23 9.30 -7.59 6.62
N SER A 24 8.98 -7.95 7.85
CA SER A 24 8.63 -9.32 8.25
C SER A 24 7.25 -9.33 8.89
N ASN A 25 6.55 -10.45 8.80
CA ASN A 25 5.18 -10.61 9.33
C ASN A 25 4.21 -9.51 8.85
N PHE A 26 4.31 -9.12 7.57
CA PHE A 26 3.42 -8.12 7.01
C PHE A 26 1.99 -8.66 6.93
N THR A 27 1.06 -7.93 7.54
CA THR A 27 -0.36 -8.27 7.59
C THR A 27 -1.19 -7.04 7.22
N VAL A 28 -2.35 -7.28 6.63
CA VAL A 28 -3.34 -6.26 6.31
C VAL A 28 -4.64 -6.64 7.00
N ASP A 29 -5.25 -5.67 7.67
CA ASP A 29 -6.56 -5.78 8.30
C ASP A 29 -7.52 -4.84 7.60
N VAL A 30 -8.50 -5.42 6.90
CA VAL A 30 -9.54 -4.68 6.17
C VAL A 30 -10.60 -4.24 7.18
N LYS A 31 -10.85 -2.93 7.22
CA LYS A 31 -11.83 -2.31 8.14
C LYS A 31 -13.21 -2.25 7.50
N GLU A 32 -13.26 -1.80 6.25
CA GLU A 32 -14.47 -1.72 5.46
C GLU A 32 -14.13 -1.84 3.97
N GLU A 33 -15.12 -2.31 3.21
CA GLU A 33 -15.08 -2.38 1.76
C GLU A 33 -16.43 -1.97 1.16
N ILE A 34 -16.39 -1.20 0.09
CA ILE A 34 -17.56 -0.76 -0.67
C ILE A 34 -17.37 -1.22 -2.11
N HIS A 35 -18.33 -1.97 -2.63
CA HIS A 35 -18.31 -2.52 -3.99
C HIS A 35 -19.36 -1.85 -4.86
N ASP A 36 -18.97 -1.39 -6.04
CA ASP A 36 -19.88 -0.85 -7.06
C ASP A 36 -19.71 -1.63 -8.38
N ALA A 37 -20.66 -2.54 -8.63
CA ALA A 37 -20.68 -3.34 -9.85
C ALA A 37 -21.03 -2.53 -11.10
N ALA A 38 -21.76 -1.41 -10.97
CA ALA A 38 -22.12 -0.57 -12.10
C ALA A 38 -20.90 0.15 -12.65
N THR A 39 -19.99 0.60 -11.79
CA THR A 39 -18.73 1.22 -12.19
C THR A 39 -17.54 0.26 -12.21
N ARG A 40 -17.71 -0.99 -11.74
CA ARG A 40 -16.66 -2.00 -11.56
C ARG A 40 -15.51 -1.44 -10.72
N THR A 41 -15.87 -0.88 -9.58
CA THR A 41 -14.91 -0.34 -8.61
C THR A 41 -15.12 -0.93 -7.22
N CYS A 42 -14.06 -0.94 -6.44
CA CYS A 42 -14.07 -1.27 -5.02
C CYS A 42 -13.23 -0.24 -4.26
N ILE A 43 -13.73 0.23 -3.13
CA ILE A 43 -12.97 1.07 -2.19
C ILE A 43 -12.77 0.26 -0.91
N ILE A 44 -11.53 0.16 -0.45
CA ILE A 44 -11.15 -0.60 0.75
C ILE A 44 -10.45 0.34 1.72
N HIS A 45 -10.95 0.43 2.94
CA HIS A 45 -10.22 1.02 4.06
C HIS A 45 -9.50 -0.10 4.80
N ALA A 46 -8.19 0.03 4.96
CA ALA A 46 -7.37 -0.99 5.59
C ALA A 46 -6.26 -0.40 6.45
N THR A 47 -5.81 -1.18 7.42
CA THR A 47 -4.56 -0.92 8.15
C THR A 47 -3.56 -2.04 7.87
N SER A 48 -2.28 -1.76 7.91
CA SER A 48 -1.24 -2.79 7.80
C SER A 48 -0.26 -2.71 8.96
N LYS A 49 0.34 -3.85 9.28
CA LYS A 49 1.37 -3.99 10.31
C LYS A 49 2.49 -4.90 9.84
N ALA A 50 3.72 -4.60 10.25
CA ALA A 50 4.89 -5.45 10.01
C ALA A 50 6.00 -5.15 11.02
N GLU A 51 6.97 -6.04 11.10
CA GLU A 51 8.21 -5.84 11.85
C GLU A 51 9.34 -5.44 10.90
N THR A 52 10.16 -4.46 11.30
CA THR A 52 11.33 -4.00 10.52
C THR A 52 12.56 -3.87 11.41
N LYS A 53 13.74 -3.65 10.80
CA LYS A 53 14.99 -3.41 11.54
C LYS A 53 14.96 -2.17 12.45
N ILE A 54 14.03 -1.23 12.21
CA ILE A 54 13.89 0.01 12.99
C ILE A 54 12.69 -0.02 13.96
N GLY A 55 12.07 -1.20 14.14
CA GLY A 55 10.87 -1.38 14.94
C GLY A 55 9.60 -1.62 14.12
N PRO A 56 8.42 -1.55 14.75
CA PRO A 56 7.16 -1.89 14.12
C PRO A 56 6.75 -0.84 13.08
N TYR A 57 6.28 -1.33 11.94
CA TYR A 57 5.59 -0.58 10.91
C TYR A 57 4.08 -0.69 11.12
N ALA A 58 3.36 0.43 11.05
CA ALA A 58 1.91 0.47 11.13
C ALA A 58 1.37 1.64 10.29
N ASN A 59 0.59 1.36 9.25
CA ASN A 59 0.07 2.39 8.34
C ASN A 59 -1.40 2.16 8.02
N GLU A 60 -2.06 3.17 7.46
CA GLU A 60 -3.48 3.20 7.14
C GLU A 60 -3.68 3.63 5.68
N TYR A 61 -4.69 3.02 5.04
CA TYR A 61 -4.88 3.05 3.60
C TYR A 61 -6.34 3.22 3.22
N ALA A 62 -6.59 4.01 2.18
CA ALA A 62 -7.75 3.89 1.31
C ALA A 62 -7.28 3.41 -0.06
N LEU A 63 -7.71 2.21 -0.45
CA LEU A 63 -7.35 1.54 -1.69
C LEU A 63 -8.54 1.60 -2.64
N ILE A 64 -8.32 2.08 -3.87
CA ILE A 64 -9.36 2.14 -4.90
C ILE A 64 -8.94 1.22 -6.03
N LEU A 65 -9.75 0.19 -6.26
CA LEU A 65 -9.54 -0.81 -7.30
C LEU A 65 -10.54 -0.57 -8.43
N THR A 66 -10.06 -0.55 -9.67
CA THR A 66 -10.89 -0.65 -10.88
C THR A 66 -10.68 -2.01 -11.50
N PHE A 67 -11.74 -2.64 -11.98
CA PHE A 67 -11.69 -4.01 -12.52
C PHE A 67 -11.88 -4.05 -14.04
N THR A 68 -11.59 -5.21 -14.62
CA THR A 68 -11.99 -5.57 -15.98
C THR A 68 -13.50 -5.64 -16.13
N GLU A 69 -14.01 -5.63 -17.37
CA GLU A 69 -15.45 -5.70 -17.65
C GLU A 69 -16.12 -6.94 -17.04
N ASP A 70 -15.41 -8.08 -17.03
CA ASP A 70 -15.86 -9.32 -16.40
C ASP A 70 -15.69 -9.34 -14.86
N GLY A 71 -15.13 -8.28 -14.27
CA GLY A 71 -14.87 -8.14 -12.84
C GLY A 71 -13.77 -9.05 -12.28
N ARG A 72 -13.02 -9.78 -13.12
CA ARG A 72 -12.10 -10.83 -12.65
C ARG A 72 -10.67 -10.36 -12.36
N LYS A 73 -10.25 -9.22 -12.90
CA LYS A 73 -8.88 -8.70 -12.75
C LYS A 73 -8.91 -7.22 -12.42
N VAL A 74 -7.91 -6.76 -11.67
CA VAL A 74 -7.69 -5.34 -11.42
C VAL A 74 -6.98 -4.71 -12.63
N THR A 75 -7.52 -3.61 -13.14
CA THR A 75 -6.94 -2.80 -14.22
C THR A 75 -6.24 -1.56 -13.70
N LYS A 76 -6.68 -1.04 -12.54
CA LYS A 76 -6.09 0.11 -11.87
C LYS A 76 -6.15 -0.08 -10.35
N PHE A 77 -5.07 0.30 -9.68
CA PHE A 77 -4.96 0.27 -8.24
C PHE A 77 -4.40 1.60 -7.75
N ASP A 78 -5.27 2.46 -7.21
CA ASP A 78 -4.87 3.71 -6.57
C ASP A 78 -4.75 3.51 -5.05
N GLU A 79 -3.61 3.90 -4.48
CA GLU A 79 -3.33 3.79 -3.04
C GLU A 79 -3.22 5.18 -2.41
N PHE A 80 -4.11 5.48 -1.48
CA PHE A 80 -3.98 6.60 -0.56
C PHE A 80 -3.51 6.06 0.78
N VAL A 81 -2.40 6.60 1.28
CA VAL A 81 -1.78 6.18 2.55
C VAL A 81 -1.73 7.36 3.51
N ASP A 82 -1.51 7.12 4.80
CA ASP A 82 -0.99 8.15 5.69
C ASP A 82 0.39 8.58 5.18
N SER A 83 0.40 9.65 4.40
CA SER A 83 1.61 10.14 3.74
C SER A 83 2.60 10.72 4.74
N ALA A 84 2.11 11.29 5.85
CA ALA A 84 2.99 11.89 6.85
C ALA A 84 3.75 10.80 7.59
N TYR A 85 3.06 9.73 7.99
CA TYR A 85 3.69 8.53 8.54
C TYR A 85 4.65 7.88 7.54
N SER A 86 4.19 7.65 6.31
CA SER A 86 4.97 6.98 5.27
C SER A 86 6.29 7.70 4.97
N GLN A 87 6.27 9.03 4.89
CA GLN A 87 7.48 9.83 4.66
C GLN A 87 8.48 9.73 5.81
N ARG A 88 8.02 9.86 7.06
CA ARG A 88 8.88 9.73 8.24
C ARG A 88 9.49 8.33 8.34
N PHE A 89 8.66 7.30 8.20
CA PHE A 89 9.09 5.91 8.35
C PHE A 89 10.09 5.50 7.27
N VAL A 90 9.82 5.81 5.99
CA VAL A 90 10.74 5.48 4.89
C VAL A 90 12.09 6.20 5.05
N ALA A 91 12.09 7.47 5.46
CA ALA A 91 13.31 8.21 5.70
C ALA A 91 14.14 7.60 6.86
N ALA A 92 13.48 7.20 7.96
CA ALA A 92 14.13 6.54 9.09
C ALA A 92 14.67 5.15 8.72
N LEU A 93 13.89 4.36 7.96
CA LEU A 93 14.28 3.03 7.51
C LEU A 93 15.52 3.05 6.60
N ALA A 94 15.63 4.08 5.74
CA ALA A 94 16.80 4.31 4.90
C ALA A 94 18.06 4.61 5.72
N LYS A 95 17.93 5.31 6.85
CA LYS A 95 19.02 5.58 7.80
C LYS A 95 19.33 4.41 8.74
N GLY A 96 18.37 3.49 8.93
CA GLY A 96 18.49 2.42 9.91
C GLY A 96 18.27 2.89 11.35
N GLU A 97 17.53 3.99 11.52
CA GLU A 97 17.23 4.60 12.82
C GLU A 97 15.74 4.46 13.15
N PRO A 98 15.34 4.46 14.44
CA PRO A 98 13.93 4.47 14.82
C PRO A 98 13.17 5.63 14.17
N ALA A 99 11.94 5.38 13.74
CA ALA A 99 11.05 6.43 13.26
C ALA A 99 10.60 7.29 14.45
N GLN A 100 11.12 8.52 14.53
CA GLN A 100 10.84 9.51 15.58
C GLN A 100 9.56 10.30 15.29
#